data_AF-A0A523E0T9-F1
#
_entry.id   AF-A0A523E0T9-F1
#
_cell.length_a   1.000
_cell.length_b   1.000
_cell.length_c   1.000
_cell.angle_alpha   90.00
_cell.angle_beta   90.00
_cell.angle_gamma   90.00
#
_symmetry.space_group_name_H-M   'P 1'
#
loop_
_entity.id
_entity.type
_entity.pdbx_description
1 polymer ?
#
loop_
_entity_poly.entity_id
_entity_poly.type
_entity_poly.pdbx_seq_one_letter_code
_entity_poly.pdbx_strand_id
1 'polypeptide(L)' 'MDRRDYPRFASHFVPRTTTGRRGLLLFLIFFALAEPPVLLLANRIEPFVLGMPFLYTYLLAVYIALIAVLLWIHHRDV' A
#
# COMPACT_ATOMS: atom_id res chain seq x y z
N MET A 1 -10.57 37.76 -20.35
CA MET A 1 -9.90 36.77 -19.48
C MET A 1 -9.56 35.56 -20.34
N ASP A 2 -8.29 35.37 -20.67
CA ASP A 2 -7.82 34.21 -21.44
C ASP A 2 -7.77 32.98 -20.52
N ARG A 3 -8.19 31.81 -21.01
CA ARG A 3 -8.21 30.54 -20.23
C ARG A 3 -6.82 30.08 -19.79
N ARG A 4 -5.76 30.78 -20.22
CA ARG A 4 -4.35 30.46 -19.97
C ARG A 4 -3.82 30.99 -18.64
N ASP A 5 -4.54 31.90 -17.97
CA ASP A 5 -4.08 32.57 -16.73
C ASP A 5 -4.46 31.85 -15.43
N TYR A 6 -5.08 30.66 -15.50
CA TYR A 6 -5.31 29.86 -14.29
C TYR A 6 -4.01 29.17 -13.86
N PRO A 7 -3.49 29.44 -12.64
CA PRO A 7 -2.36 28.68 -12.12
C PRO A 7 -2.74 27.18 -12.12
N ARG A 8 -2.02 26.38 -12.93
CA ARG A 8 -2.17 24.92 -12.92
C ARG A 8 -1.61 24.38 -11.62
N PHE A 9 -2.40 24.36 -10.56
CA PHE A 9 -2.08 23.62 -9.36
C PHE A 9 -2.03 22.13 -9.71
N ALA A 10 -0.86 21.51 -9.60
CA ALA A 10 -0.76 20.06 -9.70
C ALA A 10 -1.71 19.41 -8.67
N SER A 11 -2.46 18.39 -9.13
CA SER A 11 -3.51 17.72 -8.36
C SER A 11 -3.04 17.28 -6.97
N HIS A 12 -3.81 17.60 -5.93
CA HIS A 12 -3.56 17.16 -4.56
C HIS A 12 -3.78 15.65 -4.37
N PHE A 13 -4.43 14.98 -5.32
CA PHE A 13 -4.71 13.54 -5.26
C PHE A 13 -3.52 12.67 -5.72
N VAL A 14 -2.50 13.26 -6.33
CA VAL A 14 -1.34 12.52 -6.86
C VAL A 14 -0.08 12.95 -6.10
N PRO A 15 0.74 12.00 -5.61
CA PRO A 15 1.97 12.34 -4.93
C PRO A 15 2.90 13.15 -5.83
N ARG A 16 3.27 14.34 -5.33
CA ARG A 16 4.13 15.32 -6.02
C ARG A 16 5.61 14.99 -5.85
N THR A 17 5.97 14.27 -4.78
CA THR A 17 7.35 13.87 -4.46
C THR A 17 7.66 12.48 -5.01
N THR A 18 8.94 12.23 -5.33
CA THR A 18 9.42 10.89 -5.72
C THR A 18 9.25 9.88 -4.58
N THR A 19 9.43 10.32 -3.33
CA THR A 19 9.17 9.52 -2.12
C THR A 19 7.70 9.11 -2.04
N GLY A 20 6.75 10.04 -2.20
CA GLY A 20 5.32 9.73 -2.17
C GLY A 20 4.90 8.77 -3.30
N ARG A 21 5.50 8.91 -4.50
CA ARG A 21 5.28 7.96 -5.61
C ARG A 21 5.78 6.55 -5.28
N ARG A 22 6.96 6.43 -4.68
CA ARG A 22 7.49 5.14 -4.21
C ARG A 22 6.63 4.55 -3.10
N GLY A 23 6.16 5.39 -2.17
CA GLY A 23 5.25 4.99 -1.11
C GLY A 23 3.92 4.45 -1.65
N LEU A 24 3.31 5.16 -2.61
CA LEU A 24 2.10 4.71 -3.29
C LEU A 24 2.33 3.37 -4.00
N LEU A 25 3.44 3.22 -4.74
CA LEU A 25 3.76 1.96 -5.40
C LEU A 25 3.92 0.80 -4.41
N LEU A 26 4.65 1.01 -3.32
CA LEU A 26 4.82 0.01 -2.26
C LEU A 26 3.47 -0.37 -1.63
N PHE A 27 2.65 0.64 -1.30
CA PHE A 27 1.31 0.41 -0.77
C PHE A 27 0.46 -0.44 -1.73
N LEU A 28 0.42 -0.09 -3.02
CA LEU A 28 -0.34 -0.82 -4.02
C LEU A 28 0.15 -2.26 -4.20
N ILE A 29 1.47 -2.49 -4.12
CA ILE A 29 2.05 -3.84 -4.18
C ILE A 29 1.56 -4.68 -2.99
N PHE A 30 1.70 -4.19 -1.76
CA PHE A 30 1.24 -4.94 -0.58
C PHE A 30 -0.28 -5.06 -0.53
N PHE A 31 -1.01 -4.05 -1.00
CA PHE A 31 -2.46 -4.09 -1.11
C PHE A 31 -2.91 -5.20 -2.06
N ALA A 32 -2.26 -5.33 -3.22
CA ALA A 32 -2.55 -6.41 -4.18
C ALA A 32 -2.29 -7.82 -3.60
N LEU A 33 -1.42 -7.97 -2.60
CA LEU A 33 -1.21 -9.24 -1.89
C LEU A 33 -2.40 -9.61 -0.99
N ALA A 34 -3.12 -8.61 -0.44
CA ALA A 34 -4.30 -8.83 0.39
C ALA A 34 -5.59 -9.06 -0.41
N GLU A 35 -5.57 -8.73 -1.71
CA GLU A 35 -6.74 -8.81 -2.59
C GLU A 35 -6.70 -10.05 -3.51
N PRO A 36 -7.84 -10.45 -4.09
CA PRO A 36 -7.86 -11.39 -5.21
C PRO A 36 -7.07 -10.85 -6.41
N PRO A 37 -6.35 -11.70 -7.16
CA PRO A 37 -6.30 -13.16 -7.07
C PRO A 37 -5.24 -13.71 -6.11
N VAL A 38 -4.35 -12.86 -5.57
CA VAL A 38 -3.21 -13.32 -4.76
C VAL A 38 -3.69 -14.00 -3.48
N LEU A 39 -4.71 -13.43 -2.84
CA LEU A 39 -5.33 -14.02 -1.67
C LEU A 39 -5.82 -15.46 -1.94
N LEU A 40 -6.35 -15.73 -3.13
CA LEU A 40 -6.83 -17.07 -3.49
C LEU A 40 -5.68 -18.08 -3.58
N LEU A 41 -4.50 -17.67 -4.03
CA LEU A 41 -3.30 -18.52 -4.06
C LEU A 41 -2.72 -18.74 -2.64
N ALA A 42 -2.89 -17.77 -1.75
CA ALA A 42 -2.48 -17.84 -0.36
C ALA A 42 -3.51 -18.54 0.55
N ASN A 43 -4.72 -18.81 0.07
CA ASN A 43 -5.82 -19.40 0.82
C ASN A 43 -5.58 -20.90 1.11
N ARG A 44 -4.73 -21.18 2.09
CA ARG A 44 -4.42 -22.52 2.59
C ARG A 44 -4.40 -22.53 4.11
N ILE A 45 -4.86 -23.64 4.68
CA ILE A 45 -4.87 -23.87 6.13
C ILE A 45 -3.45 -24.22 6.60
N GLU A 46 -2.76 -25.08 5.87
CA GLU A 46 -1.39 -25.50 6.16
C GLU A 46 -0.36 -24.70 5.33
N PRO A 47 0.86 -24.48 5.85
CA PRO A 47 1.35 -24.90 7.15
C PRO A 47 0.78 -24.07 8.31
N PHE A 48 0.74 -24.65 9.51
CA PHE A 48 0.49 -23.85 10.71
C PHE A 48 1.73 -23.06 11.08
N VAL A 49 1.55 -21.77 11.35
CA VAL A 49 2.60 -20.85 11.80
C VAL A 49 2.20 -20.33 13.17
N LEU A 50 3.03 -20.58 14.19
CA LEU A 50 2.73 -20.23 15.58
C LEU A 50 1.37 -20.74 16.08
N GLY A 51 0.94 -21.92 15.63
CA GLY A 51 -0.35 -22.53 16.00
C GLY A 51 -1.57 -21.95 15.26
N MET A 52 -1.36 -21.00 14.34
CA MET A 52 -2.42 -20.42 13.51
C MET A 52 -2.31 -20.93 12.06
N PRO A 53 -3.44 -21.06 11.33
CA PRO A 53 -3.43 -21.32 9.89
C PRO A 53 -2.54 -20.33 9.10
N PHE A 54 -1.89 -20.82 8.05
CA PHE A 54 -0.98 -20.03 7.20
C PHE A 54 -1.59 -18.69 6.78
N LEU A 55 -2.82 -18.72 6.27
CA LEU A 55 -3.52 -17.55 5.74
C LEU A 55 -3.57 -16.38 6.74
N TYR A 56 -3.82 -16.66 8.03
CA TYR A 56 -3.91 -15.60 9.04
C TYR A 56 -2.56 -14.96 9.32
N THR A 57 -1.51 -15.76 9.41
CA THR A 57 -0.15 -15.24 9.61
C THR A 57 0.37 -14.48 8.40
N TYR A 58 0.02 -14.94 7.20
CA TYR A 58 0.28 -14.24 5.95
C TYR A 58 -0.39 -12.87 5.91
N LEU A 59 -1.71 -12.81 6.16
CA LEU A 59 -2.46 -11.56 6.16
C LEU A 59 -1.97 -10.60 7.24
N LEU A 60 -1.66 -11.11 8.42
CA LEU A 60 -1.07 -10.31 9.50
C LEU A 60 0.23 -9.64 9.05
N ALA A 61 1.14 -10.39 8.41
CA ALA A 61 2.40 -9.85 7.90
C ALA A 61 2.17 -8.78 6.81
N VAL A 62 1.23 -9.01 5.89
CA VAL A 62 0.86 -8.05 4.84
C VAL A 62 0.29 -6.76 5.44
N TYR A 63 -0.59 -6.86 6.44
CA TYR A 63 -1.17 -5.68 7.10
C TYR A 63 -0.14 -4.90 7.91
N ILE A 64 0.77 -5.58 8.61
CA ILE A 64 1.91 -4.92 9.27
C ILE A 64 2.75 -4.16 8.24
N ALA A 65 3.04 -4.76 7.09
CA ALA A 65 3.79 -4.10 6.02
C ALA A 65 3.05 -2.87 5.46
N LEU A 66 1.74 -2.95 5.25
CA LEU A 66 0.91 -1.82 4.82
C LEU A 66 0.96 -0.66 5.82
N ILE A 67 0.75 -0.94 7.10
CA ILE A 67 0.84 0.07 8.16
C ILE A 67 2.25 0.67 8.21
N ALA A 68 3.30 -0.15 8.12
CA ALA A 68 4.68 0.31 8.12
C ALA A 68 4.97 1.25 6.93
N VAL A 69 4.44 0.96 5.73
CA VAL A 69 4.55 1.85 4.57
C VAL A 69 3.85 3.19 4.85
N LEU A 70 2.65 3.17 5.41
CA LEU A 70 1.92 4.42 5.74
C LEU A 70 2.66 5.25 6.79
N LEU A 71 3.15 4.64 7.87
CA LEU A 71 3.95 5.31 8.90
C LEU A 71 5.25 5.86 8.32
N TRP A 72 5.90 5.12 7.42
CA TRP A 72 7.12 5.53 6.75
C TRP A 72 6.91 6.74 5.83
N ILE A 73 5.81 6.78 5.07
CA ILE A 73 5.44 7.93 4.26
C ILE A 73 5.15 9.13 5.17
N HIS A 74 4.32 8.93 6.20
CA HIS A 74 3.94 10.00 7.13
C HIS A 74 5.16 10.64 7.81
N HIS A 75 6.13 9.84 8.27
CA HIS A 75 7.35 10.33 8.89
C HIS A 75 8.30 11.04 7.90
N ARG A 76 8.09 10.93 6.59
CA ARG A 76 8.91 11.59 5.56
C ARG A 76 8.23 12.80 4.93
N ASP A 77 6.91 12.90 5.07
CA ASP A 77 6.11 14.02 4.56
C ASP A 77 5.89 15.13 5.62
N VAL A 78 6.10 14.83 6.92
CA VAL A 78 6.23 15.82 8.02
C VAL A 78 7.66 16.37 8.05
#